data_AF-A0A0G2FFB0-F1
#
_entry.id   AF-A0A0G2FFB0-F1
#
_cell.length_a   1.000
_cell.length_b   1.000
_cell.length_c   1.000
_cell.angle_alpha   90.00
_cell.angle_beta   90.00
_cell.angle_gamma   90.00
#
_symmetry.space_group_name_H-M   'P 1'
#
loop_
_entity.id
_entity.type
_entity.pdbx_description
1 polymer ?
#
loop_
_entity_poly.entity_id
_entity_poly.type
_entity_poly.pdbx_seq_one_letter_code
_entity_poly.pdbx_strand_id
1 'polypeptide(L)'
;MIVWGYIVNMNDPFKYYADQIPPHNLNQEEHFPGQALSITLQFGNVLLLLAALALVCCFSPSSATAKWYLIAVAFADYGHIYAFYCSLGPDVFWNPAQWNDAIAGGIGNTPYF
;
A
#
# COMPACT_ATOMS: atom_id res chain seq x y z
N MET A 1 -5.60 0.83 -7.83
CA MET A 1 -5.02 0.89 -6.47
C MET A 1 -3.82 1.82 -6.38
N ILE A 2 -2.71 1.58 -7.09
CA ILE A 2 -1.43 2.31 -6.90
C ILE A 2 -1.53 3.83 -7.04
N VAL A 3 -2.15 4.33 -8.12
CA VAL A 3 -2.33 5.78 -8.35
C VAL A 3 -3.23 6.43 -7.29
N TRP A 4 -4.29 5.72 -6.88
CA TRP A 4 -5.19 6.19 -5.82
C TRP A 4 -4.48 6.27 -4.47
N GLY A 5 -3.69 5.25 -4.12
CA GLY A 5 -2.88 5.24 -2.90
C GLY A 5 -1.89 6.42 -2.86
N TYR A 6 -1.26 6.75 -3.99
CA TYR A 6 -0.41 7.94 -4.10
C TYR A 6 -1.20 9.23 -3.83
N ILE A 7 -2.37 9.40 -4.45
CA ILE A 7 -3.20 10.60 -4.29
C ILE A 7 -3.64 10.78 -2.83
N VAL A 8 -4.13 9.72 -2.19
CA VAL A 8 -4.56 9.76 -0.78
C VAL A 8 -3.39 10.10 0.13
N ASN A 9 -2.22 9.49 -0.08
CA ASN A 9 -1.01 9.75 0.70
C ASN A 9 -0.53 11.21 0.58
N MET A 10 -0.53 11.78 -0.63
CA MET A 10 -0.10 13.17 -0.83
C MET A 10 -1.11 14.19 -0.27
N ASN A 11 -2.41 13.88 -0.30
CA ASN A 11 -3.43 14.77 0.23
C ASN A 11 -3.49 14.77 1.76
N ASP A 12 -3.41 13.57 2.37
CA ASP A 12 -3.45 13.41 3.82
C ASP A 12 -2.54 12.23 4.25
N PRO A 13 -1.23 12.49 4.44
CA PRO A 13 -0.28 11.44 4.78
C PRO A 13 -0.54 10.86 6.17
N PHE A 14 -1.09 11.66 7.10
CA PHE A 14 -1.42 11.17 8.43
C PHE A 14 -2.58 10.18 8.38
N LYS A 15 -3.66 10.52 7.68
CA LYS A 15 -4.78 9.59 7.47
C LYS A 15 -4.33 8.33 6.74
N TYR A 16 -3.51 8.48 5.70
CA TYR A 16 -2.97 7.33 4.97
C TYR A 16 -2.17 6.39 5.89
N TYR A 17 -1.33 6.95 6.77
CA TYR A 17 -0.58 6.20 7.77
C TYR A 17 -1.49 5.55 8.82
N ALA A 18 -2.46 6.30 9.35
CA ALA A 18 -3.40 5.83 10.38
C ALA A 18 -4.29 4.70 9.89
N ASP A 19 -4.77 4.77 8.64
CA ASP A 19 -5.69 3.80 8.07
C ASP A 19 -5.02 2.44 7.77
N GLN A 20 -3.69 2.30 7.89
CA GLN A 20 -3.01 1.00 7.67
C GLN A 20 -3.37 -0.06 8.72
N ILE A 21 -3.98 0.34 9.84
CA ILE A 21 -4.48 -0.54 10.90
C ILE A 21 -5.92 -0.13 11.29
N PRO A 22 -6.72 -1.04 11.91
CA PRO A 22 -8.08 -0.72 12.30
C PRO A 22 -8.11 0.50 13.23
N PRO A 23 -9.22 1.26 13.23
CA PRO A 23 -9.28 2.56 13.88
C PRO A 23 -8.86 2.49 15.34
N HIS A 24 -7.73 3.12 15.63
CA HIS A 24 -7.29 3.47 16.98
C HIS A 24 -7.25 4.99 17.09
N ASN A 25 -7.49 5.51 18.28
CA ASN A 25 -7.37 6.94 18.56
C ASN A 25 -5.90 7.36 18.48
N LEU A 26 -5.40 7.63 17.29
CA LEU A 26 -4.05 8.13 17.06
C LEU A 26 -4.03 9.64 17.28
N ASN A 27 -3.23 10.09 18.24
CA ASN A 27 -2.84 11.49 18.33
C ASN A 27 -1.74 11.78 17.30
N GLN A 28 -1.98 12.70 16.36
CA GLN A 28 -1.02 13.01 15.29
C GLN A 28 0.32 13.54 15.80
N GLU A 29 0.32 14.40 16.82
CA GLU A 29 1.55 15.01 17.35
C GLU A 29 2.44 13.99 18.06
N GLU A 30 1.84 12.99 18.70
CA GLU A 30 2.55 11.93 19.42
C GLU A 30 2.93 10.75 18.53
N HIS A 31 2.05 10.36 17.60
CA HIS A 31 2.18 9.12 16.83
C HIS A 31 2.62 9.32 15.38
N PHE A 32 2.75 10.57 14.91
CA PHE A 32 3.19 10.88 13.54
C PHE A 32 4.32 11.91 13.51
N PRO A 33 5.49 11.58 14.10
CA PRO A 33 6.65 12.47 14.09
C PRO A 33 7.22 12.64 12.67
N GLY A 34 8.14 13.58 12.49
CA GLY A 34 8.71 13.90 11.17
C GLY A 34 9.34 12.70 10.42
N GLN A 35 9.83 11.70 11.15
CA GLN A 35 10.34 10.45 10.60
C GLN A 35 9.22 9.63 9.95
N ALA A 36 8.06 9.52 10.60
CA ALA A 36 6.89 8.82 10.08
C ALA A 36 6.34 9.54 8.85
N LEU A 37 6.28 10.87 8.88
CA LEU A 37 5.90 11.69 7.73
C LEU A 37 6.85 11.45 6.54
N SER A 38 8.17 11.49 6.77
CA SER A 38 9.15 11.30 5.70
C SER A 38 9.03 9.93 5.04
N ILE A 39 8.90 8.87 5.83
CA ILE A 39 8.74 7.50 5.31
C ILE A 39 7.41 7.36 4.55
N THR A 40 6.33 7.93 5.09
CA THR A 40 5.01 7.88 4.45
C THR A 40 5.03 8.56 3.09
N LEU A 41 5.61 9.76 2.98
CA LEU A 41 5.73 10.47 1.70
C LEU A 41 6.65 9.74 0.70
N GLN A 42 7.76 9.18 1.17
CA GLN A 42 8.65 8.36 0.35
C GLN A 42 7.95 7.11 -0.19
N PHE A 43 7.11 6.48 0.63
CA PHE A 43 6.30 5.35 0.20
C PHE A 43 5.32 5.76 -0.91
N GLY A 44 4.66 6.91 -0.77
CA GLY A 44 3.85 7.49 -1.84
C GLY A 44 4.63 7.65 -3.15
N ASN A 45 5.84 8.21 -3.09
CA ASN A 45 6.70 8.36 -4.26
C ASN A 45 7.06 7.00 -4.91
N VAL A 46 7.31 5.95 -4.11
CA VAL A 46 7.54 4.59 -4.62
C VAL A 46 6.30 4.05 -5.34
N LEU A 47 5.08 4.32 -4.84
CA LEU A 47 3.85 3.95 -5.54
C LEU A 47 3.77 4.63 -6.92
N LEU A 48 4.09 5.92 -7.01
CA LEU A 48 4.14 6.64 -8.28
C LEU A 48 5.17 6.03 -9.24
N LEU A 49 6.36 5.69 -8.74
CA LEU A 49 7.41 5.01 -9.51
C LEU A 49 6.93 3.66 -10.07
N LEU A 50 6.27 2.85 -9.24
CA LEU A 50 5.70 1.56 -9.68
C LEU A 50 4.62 1.75 -10.75
N ALA A 51 3.76 2.77 -10.61
CA ALA A 51 2.77 3.09 -11.63
C ALA A 51 3.42 3.49 -12.97
N ALA A 52 4.47 4.31 -12.93
CA ALA A 52 5.23 4.68 -14.12
C ALA A 52 5.93 3.48 -14.76
N LEU A 53 6.53 2.59 -13.95
CA LEU A 53 7.19 1.38 -14.44
C LEU A 53 6.19 0.42 -15.11
N ALA A 54 5.00 0.26 -14.53
CA ALA A 54 3.92 -0.51 -15.13
C ALA A 54 3.55 0.03 -16.53
N LEU A 55 3.41 1.35 -16.68
CA LEU A 55 3.13 1.98 -17.96
C LEU A 55 4.25 1.72 -18.98
N VAL A 56 5.51 1.91 -18.59
CA VAL A 56 6.67 1.65 -19.45
C VAL A 56 6.70 0.18 -19.90
N CYS A 57 6.41 -0.76 -19.00
CA CYS A 57 6.35 -2.19 -19.33
C CYS A 57 5.20 -2.53 -20.29
N CYS A 58 4.03 -1.89 -20.16
CA CYS A 58 2.92 -2.08 -21.09
C CYS A 58 3.25 -1.65 -22.54
N PHE A 59 4.11 -0.64 -22.70
CA PHE A 59 4.56 -0.18 -24.01
C PHE A 59 5.89 -0.81 -24.45
N SER A 60 6.47 -1.71 -23.66
CA SER A 60 7.73 -2.36 -24.01
C SER A 60 7.51 -3.46 -25.05
N PRO A 61 8.26 -3.48 -26.16
CA PRO A 61 8.16 -4.55 -27.17
C PRO A 61 8.80 -5.87 -26.71
N SER A 62 9.52 -5.86 -25.58
CA SER A 62 10.20 -7.04 -25.04
C SER A 62 9.30 -7.82 -24.08
N SER A 63 8.79 -8.96 -24.53
CA SER A 63 7.99 -9.86 -23.69
C SER A 63 8.78 -10.44 -22.50
N ALA A 64 10.11 -10.56 -22.62
CA ALA A 64 10.97 -10.99 -21.52
C ALA A 64 11.00 -9.96 -20.39
N THR A 65 11.12 -8.66 -20.73
CA THR A 65 11.14 -7.57 -19.76
C THR A 65 9.81 -7.48 -19.00
N ALA A 66 8.69 -7.59 -19.72
CA ALA A 66 7.36 -7.61 -19.10
C ALA A 66 7.20 -8.80 -18.14
N LYS A 67 7.66 -10.00 -18.51
CA LYS A 67 7.58 -11.20 -17.64
C LYS A 67 8.39 -11.03 -16.35
N TRP A 68 9.64 -10.59 -16.43
CA TRP A 68 10.46 -10.38 -15.24
C TRP A 68 9.93 -9.26 -14.35
N TYR A 69 9.39 -8.20 -14.95
CA TYR A 69 8.68 -7.17 -14.20
C TYR A 69 7.47 -7.72 -13.45
N LEU A 70 6.61 -8.52 -14.10
CA LEU A 70 5.45 -9.14 -13.46
C LEU A 70 5.86 -10.07 -12.31
N ILE A 71 6.95 -10.83 -12.45
CA ILE A 71 7.49 -11.65 -11.37
C ILE A 71 7.94 -10.77 -10.18
N ALA A 72 8.66 -9.69 -10.45
CA ALA A 72 9.10 -8.76 -9.41
C ALA A 72 7.92 -8.11 -8.68
N VAL A 73 6.87 -7.71 -9.42
CA VAL A 73 5.63 -7.18 -8.84
C VAL A 73 4.92 -8.24 -8.01
N ALA A 74 4.82 -9.49 -8.48
CA ALA A 74 4.20 -10.56 -7.70
C ALA A 74 4.91 -10.79 -6.35
N PHE A 75 6.24 -10.72 -6.31
CA PHE A 75 6.98 -10.77 -5.04
C PHE A 75 6.71 -9.54 -4.16
N ALA A 76 6.61 -8.35 -4.74
CA ALA A 76 6.25 -7.14 -4.00
C ALA A 76 4.83 -7.25 -3.43
N ASP A 77 3.90 -7.84 -4.17
CA ASP A 77 2.51 -8.08 -3.77
C ASP A 77 2.45 -9.01 -2.53
N TYR A 78 3.22 -10.09 -2.53
CA TYR A 78 3.38 -10.91 -1.33
C TYR A 78 3.99 -10.14 -0.15
N GLY A 79 4.94 -9.25 -0.43
CA GLY A 79 5.61 -8.44 0.58
C GLY A 79 4.66 -7.55 1.37
N HIS A 80 3.73 -6.84 0.71
CA HIS A 80 2.79 -5.98 1.43
C HIS A 80 1.71 -6.78 2.18
N ILE A 81 1.26 -7.92 1.65
CA ILE A 81 0.34 -8.83 2.39
C ILE A 81 1.00 -9.31 3.69
N TYR A 82 2.27 -9.72 3.62
CA TYR A 82 3.03 -10.10 4.81
C TYR A 82 3.21 -8.93 5.80
N ALA A 83 3.46 -7.71 5.29
CA ALA A 83 3.54 -6.53 6.14
C ALA A 83 2.22 -6.28 6.91
N PHE A 84 1.06 -6.43 6.26
CA PHE A 84 -0.25 -6.37 6.92
C PHE A 84 -0.45 -7.49 7.94
N TYR A 85 -0.01 -8.72 7.63
CA TYR A 85 -0.06 -9.81 8.61
C TYR A 85 0.76 -9.49 9.87
N CYS A 86 1.96 -8.93 9.70
CA CYS A 86 2.81 -8.52 10.82
C CYS A 86 2.24 -7.33 11.60
N SER A 87 1.62 -6.34 10.93
CA SER A 87 1.11 -5.14 11.60
C SER A 87 -0.23 -5.35 12.29
N LEU A 88 -1.13 -6.12 11.69
CA LEU A 88 -2.47 -6.38 12.21
C LEU A 88 -2.49 -7.50 13.26
N GLY A 89 -1.54 -8.43 13.16
CA GLY A 89 -1.58 -9.69 13.91
C GLY A 89 -2.63 -10.66 13.37
N PRO A 90 -2.56 -11.94 13.77
CA PRO A 90 -3.40 -13.00 13.20
C PRO A 90 -4.90 -12.79 13.46
N ASP A 91 -5.29 -12.26 14.62
CA ASP A 91 -6.71 -12.13 14.99
C ASP A 91 -7.46 -11.13 14.11
N VAL A 92 -6.80 -10.02 13.76
CA VAL A 92 -7.37 -8.98 12.90
C VAL A 92 -7.16 -9.33 11.42
N PHE A 93 -6.00 -9.90 11.06
CA PHE A 93 -5.70 -10.27 9.68
C PHE A 93 -6.66 -11.34 9.16
N TRP A 94 -7.10 -12.30 9.97
CA TRP A 94 -8.05 -13.33 9.49
C TRP A 94 -9.52 -12.94 9.64
N ASN A 95 -9.83 -11.70 10.08
CA ASN A 95 -11.18 -11.22 10.31
C ASN A 95 -11.52 -10.00 9.44
N PRO A 96 -12.04 -10.21 8.20
CA PRO A 96 -12.39 -9.12 7.29
C PRO A 96 -13.42 -8.12 7.84
N ALA A 97 -14.23 -8.51 8.84
CA ALA A 97 -15.22 -7.61 9.44
C ALA A 97 -14.57 -6.45 10.23
N GLN A 98 -13.28 -6.56 10.54
CA GLN A 98 -12.52 -5.52 11.24
C GLN A 98 -11.70 -4.64 10.28
N TRP A 99 -11.74 -4.93 8.98
CA TRP A 99 -10.94 -4.20 8.00
C TRP A 99 -11.63 -2.89 7.62
N ASN A 100 -10.82 -1.83 7.54
CA ASN A 100 -11.21 -0.60 6.86
C ASN A 100 -10.86 -0.71 5.36
N ASP A 101 -11.22 0.31 4.58
CA ASP A 101 -11.00 0.32 3.13
C ASP A 101 -9.52 0.21 2.74
N ALA A 102 -8.61 0.76 3.55
CA ALA A 102 -7.18 0.74 3.28
C ALA A 102 -6.57 -0.66 3.50
N ILE A 103 -6.96 -1.34 4.57
CA ILE A 103 -6.58 -2.73 4.84
C ILE A 103 -7.17 -3.65 3.78
N ALA A 104 -8.45 -3.50 3.49
CA ALA A 104 -9.15 -4.30 2.48
C ALA A 104 -8.46 -4.16 1.10
N GLY A 105 -8.19 -2.92 0.68
CA GLY A 105 -7.46 -2.64 -0.54
C GLY A 105 -5.99 -3.09 -0.52
N GLY A 106 -5.36 -3.05 0.65
CA GLY A 106 -3.99 -3.45 0.89
C GLY A 106 -3.76 -4.96 0.99
N ILE A 107 -4.75 -5.77 1.36
CA ILE A 107 -4.65 -7.24 1.35
C ILE A 107 -5.18 -7.83 0.04
N GLY A 108 -5.84 -7.01 -0.79
CA GLY A 108 -6.40 -7.43 -2.07
C GLY A 108 -7.85 -7.92 -1.99
N ASN A 109 -8.52 -7.68 -0.86
CA ASN A 109 -9.94 -7.93 -0.70
C ASN A 109 -10.72 -6.66 -1.01
N THR A 110 -10.86 -6.35 -2.29
CA THR A 110 -11.76 -5.28 -2.73
C THR A 110 -13.21 -5.75 -2.62
N PRO A 111 -14.11 -5.07 -1.88
CA PRO A 111 -15.56 -5.35 -1.92
C PRO A 111 -16.22 -4.96 -3.26
N TYR A 112 -15.45 -4.40 -4.20
CA TYR A 112 -15.88 -4.04 -5.54
C TYR A 112 -15.23 -4.93 -6.59
N PHE A 113 -15.62 -6.21 -6.57
CA PHE A 113 -15.81 -7.04 -7.75
C PHE A 113 -17.21 -7.66 -7.67
#